data_AF-A0A523Y4U1-F1
#
_entry.id   AF-A0A523Y4U1-F1
#
_cell.length_a   1.000
_cell.length_b   1.000
_cell.length_c   1.000
_cell.angle_alpha   90.00
_cell.angle_beta   90.00
_cell.angle_gamma   90.00
#
_symmetry.space_group_name_H-M   'P 1'
#
loop_
_entity.id
_entity.type
_entity.pdbx_description
1 polymer ?
#
loop_
_entity_poly.entity_id
_entity_poly.type
_entity_poly.pdbx_seq_one_letter_code
_entity_poly.pdbx_strand_id
1 'polypeptide(L)'
;MKTAIVEMKKRYKDRYVFFDVPPILSAADAIAFSPLVDCILIVVQAASTSIRDVKKTLEMIPKDKFLGFVLNRQRSPIKGYYKYH
;
A
#
# COMPACT_ATOMS: atom_id res chain seq x y z
N MET A 1 8.60 -0.49 -19.51
CA MET A 1 8.28 -0.29 -18.08
C MET A 1 8.98 -1.29 -17.16
N LYS A 2 8.84 -2.61 -17.38
CA LYS A 2 9.57 -3.65 -16.61
C LYS A 2 11.09 -3.42 -16.50
N THR A 3 11.74 -3.07 -17.61
CA THR A 3 13.20 -2.87 -17.66
C THR A 3 13.67 -1.75 -16.72
N ALA A 4 12.98 -0.61 -16.70
CA ALA A 4 13.33 0.52 -15.84
C ALA A 4 13.22 0.17 -14.34
N ILE A 5 12.20 -0.60 -13.95
CA ILE A 5 12.01 -1.04 -12.55
C ILE A 5 13.13 -2.00 -12.13
N VAL A 6 13.49 -2.94 -13.01
CA VAL A 6 14.59 -3.89 -12.75
C VAL A 6 15.94 -3.15 -12.64
N GLU A 7 16.18 -2.15 -13.47
CA GLU A 7 17.39 -1.33 -13.39
C GLU A 7 17.46 -0.51 -12.10
N MET A 8 16.35 0.13 -11.69
CA MET A 8 16.29 0.87 -10.43
C MET A 8 16.55 -0.03 -9.22
N LYS A 9 15.97 -1.23 -9.18
CA LYS A 9 16.24 -2.23 -8.12
C LYS A 9 17.70 -2.69 -8.08
N LYS A 10 18.33 -2.89 -9.24
CA LYS A 10 19.72 -3.36 -9.31
C LYS A 10 20.73 -2.26 -8.97
N ARG A 11 20.43 -1.00 -9.28
CA ARG A 11 21.34 0.13 -9.13
C ARG A 11 21.43 0.65 -7.69
N TYR A 12 20.39 0.46 -6.89
CA TYR A 12 20.32 0.98 -5.51
C TYR A 12 19.85 -0.11 -4.55
N LYS A 13 20.80 -0.96 -4.12
CA LYS A 13 20.51 -2.09 -3.20
C LYS A 13 20.11 -1.66 -1.79
N ASP A 14 20.39 -0.41 -1.42
CA ASP A 14 20.18 0.20 -0.12
C ASP A 14 18.95 1.11 -0.07
N ARG A 15 18.12 1.13 -1.12
CA ARG A 15 16.96 2.03 -1.24
C ARG A 15 15.66 1.28 -1.44
N TYR A 16 14.61 1.83 -0.85
CA TYR A 16 13.23 1.44 -1.12
C TYR A 16 12.63 2.32 -2.22
N VAL A 17 11.89 1.70 -3.13
CA VAL A 17 11.12 2.41 -4.16
C VAL A 17 9.64 2.26 -3.83
N PHE A 18 8.96 3.38 -3.63
CA PHE A 18 7.53 3.42 -3.39
C PHE A 18 6.81 3.82 -4.66
N PHE A 19 5.80 3.03 -5.04
CA PHE A 19 4.89 3.37 -6.13
C PHE A 19 3.58 3.85 -5.52
N ASP A 20 3.22 5.10 -5.81
CA ASP A 20 1.89 5.60 -5.50
C ASP A 20 0.97 5.30 -6.69
N VAL A 21 -0.20 4.73 -6.40
CA VAL A 21 -1.16 4.26 -7.40
C VAL A 21 -2.56 4.71 -7.01
N PRO A 22 -3.47 4.92 -7.98
CA PRO A 22 -4.85 5.26 -7.68
C PRO A 22 -5.55 4.15 -6.86
N PRO A 23 -6.69 4.44 -6.21
CA PRO A 23 -7.39 3.47 -5.37
C PRO A 23 -7.78 2.20 -6.13
N ILE A 24 -7.47 1.04 -5.54
CA ILE A 24 -7.64 -0.30 -6.15
C ILE A 24 -9.07 -0.54 -6.65
N LEU A 25 -10.08 -0.05 -5.92
CA LEU A 25 -11.49 -0.26 -6.30
C LEU A 25 -11.94 0.62 -7.47
N SER A 26 -11.20 1.68 -7.79
CA SER A 26 -11.53 2.63 -8.88
C SER A 26 -10.68 2.44 -10.12
N ALA A 27 -9.51 1.78 -10.02
CA ALA A 27 -8.55 1.66 -11.10
C ALA A 27 -7.76 0.35 -11.02
N ALA A 28 -7.42 -0.22 -12.19
CA ALA A 28 -6.71 -1.49 -12.29
C ALA A 28 -5.19 -1.38 -12.10
N ASP A 29 -4.65 -0.17 -11.92
CA ASP A 29 -3.21 0.08 -11.88
C ASP A 29 -2.51 -0.73 -10.78
N ALA A 30 -3.03 -0.69 -9.55
CA ALA A 30 -2.45 -1.45 -8.43
C ALA A 30 -2.33 -2.95 -8.71
N ILE A 31 -3.31 -3.54 -9.43
CA ILE A 31 -3.27 -4.95 -9.85
C ILE A 31 -2.20 -5.15 -10.92
N ALA A 32 -2.13 -4.25 -11.90
CA ALA A 32 -1.13 -4.28 -12.97
C ALA A 32 0.31 -4.14 -12.46
N PHE A 33 0.51 -3.40 -11.36
CA PHE A 33 1.80 -3.25 -10.69
C PHE A 33 2.15 -4.43 -9.77
N SER A 34 1.18 -5.25 -9.35
CA SER A 34 1.43 -6.36 -8.42
C SER A 34 2.55 -7.32 -8.84
N PRO A 35 2.81 -7.63 -10.14
CA PRO A 35 3.92 -8.49 -10.55
C PRO A 35 5.30 -7.78 -10.48
N LEU A 36 5.32 -6.45 -10.35
CA LEU A 36 6.52 -5.61 -10.42
C LEU A 36 7.04 -5.21 -9.04
N VAL A 37 6.19 -5.30 -8.02
CA VAL A 37 6.50 -4.96 -6.63
C VAL A 37 6.71 -6.22 -5.78
N ASP A 38 7.49 -6.09 -4.71
CA ASP A 38 7.71 -7.17 -3.74
C ASP A 38 6.58 -7.20 -2.71
N CYS A 39 6.14 -6.02 -2.27
CA CYS A 39 5.14 -5.86 -1.21
C CYS A 39 4.10 -4.81 -1.58
N ILE A 40 2.92 -4.92 -0.99
CA ILE A 40 1.78 -4.01 -1.12
C ILE A 40 1.34 -3.58 0.29
N LEU A 41 1.28 -2.27 0.49
CA LEU A 41 0.75 -1.65 1.71
C LEU A 41 -0.56 -0.93 1.36
N ILE A 42 -1.63 -1.21 2.11
CA ILE A 42 -2.94 -0.60 1.84
C ILE A 42 -3.18 0.55 2.81
N VAL A 43 -3.41 1.75 2.28
CA VAL A 43 -3.81 2.91 3.08
C VAL A 43 -5.33 2.92 3.23
N VAL A 44 -5.81 2.98 4.47
CA VAL A 44 -7.24 3.01 4.82
C VAL A 44 -7.53 4.32 5.53
N GLN A 45 -8.53 5.07 5.08
CA GLN A 45 -8.92 6.31 5.76
C GLN A 45 -9.87 6.01 6.92
N ALA A 46 -9.46 6.39 8.13
CA ALA A 46 -10.25 6.22 9.34
C ALA A 46 -11.61 6.92 9.23
N ALA A 47 -12.66 6.25 9.72
CA ALA A 47 -14.05 6.72 9.71
C ALA A 47 -14.62 7.09 8.32
N SER A 48 -13.95 6.71 7.22
CA SER A 48 -14.39 7.02 5.86
C SER A 48 -14.41 5.78 4.97
N THR A 49 -13.36 4.97 4.98
CA THR A 49 -13.32 3.74 4.16
C THR A 49 -14.12 2.63 4.84
N SER A 50 -15.06 2.02 4.13
CA SER A 50 -15.91 0.97 4.70
C SER A 50 -15.13 -0.35 4.84
N ILE A 51 -15.48 -1.15 5.85
CA ILE A 51 -14.90 -2.50 6.03
C ILE A 51 -15.17 -3.38 4.81
N ARG A 52 -16.33 -3.20 4.16
CA ARG A 52 -16.69 -3.92 2.93
C ARG A 52 -15.70 -3.64 1.81
N ASP A 53 -15.33 -2.37 1.63
CA ASP A 53 -14.38 -1.95 0.60
C ASP A 53 -12.96 -2.43 0.89
N VAL A 54 -12.55 -2.44 2.17
CA VAL A 54 -11.28 -3.05 2.59
C VAL A 54 -11.24 -4.54 2.27
N LYS A 55 -12.31 -5.29 2.57
CA LYS A 55 -12.40 -6.73 2.26
C LYS A 55 -12.32 -7.01 0.76
N LYS A 56 -13.09 -6.28 -0.05
CA LYS A 56 -13.01 -6.38 -1.52
C LYS A 56 -11.61 -6.11 -2.05
N THR A 57 -10.94 -5.10 -1.49
CA THR A 57 -9.57 -4.75 -1.88
C THR A 57 -8.60 -5.89 -1.58
N LEU A 58 -8.73 -6.54 -0.43
CA LEU A 58 -7.91 -7.71 -0.07
C LEU A 58 -8.14 -8.92 -1.00
N GLU A 59 -9.34 -9.09 -1.52
CA GLU A 59 -9.65 -10.15 -2.49
C GLU A 59 -9.00 -9.90 -3.86
N MET A 60 -8.65 -8.66 -4.19
CA MET A 60 -8.09 -8.25 -5.49
C MET A 60 -6.56 -8.31 -5.57
N ILE A 61 -5.86 -8.49 -4.46
CA ILE A 61 -4.39 -8.47 -4.41
C ILE A 61 -3.80 -9.84 -4.05
N PRO A 62 -2.56 -10.15 -4.49
CA PRO A 62 -1.86 -11.36 -4.06
C PRO A 62 -1.60 -11.34 -2.55
N LYS A 63 -2.10 -12.36 -1.84
CA LYS A 63 -2.02 -12.44 -0.37
C LYS A 63 -0.59 -12.53 0.15
N ASP A 64 0.30 -13.16 -0.62
CA ASP A 64 1.73 -13.31 -0.32
C ASP A 64 2.50 -11.99 -0.36
N LYS A 65 1.96 -10.98 -1.03
CA LYS A 65 2.57 -9.63 -1.13
C LYS A 65 1.97 -8.62 -0.18
N PHE A 66 0.89 -8.95 0.52
CA PHE A 66 0.22 -8.02 1.42
C PHE A 66 1.03 -7.83 2.71
N LEU A 67 1.58 -6.62 2.89
CA LEU A 67 2.39 -6.27 4.06
C LEU A 67 1.53 -5.86 5.27
N GLY A 68 0.40 -5.21 5.01
CA GLY A 68 -0.49 -4.71 6.07
C GLY A 68 -1.24 -3.44 5.69
N PHE A 69 -1.87 -2.85 6.71
CA PHE A 69 -2.64 -1.62 6.59
C PHE A 69 -1.93 -0.43 7.23
N VAL A 70 -2.11 0.74 6.63
CA VAL A 70 -1.86 2.03 7.27
C VAL A 70 -3.21 2.71 7.49
N LEU A 71 -3.60 2.89 8.75
CA LEU A 71 -4.78 3.66 9.09
C LEU A 71 -4.43 5.14 9.12
N ASN A 72 -4.97 5.89 8.15
CA ASN A 72 -4.68 7.31 7.98
C ASN A 72 -5.86 8.20 8.44
N ARG A 73 -5.57 9.47 8.74
CA ARG A 73 -6.53 10.51 9.17
C ARG A 73 -7.33 10.15 10.42
N GLN A 74 -6.73 9.37 11.31
CA GLN A 74 -7.34 9.12 12.60
C GLN A 74 -7.34 10.41 13.44
N ARG A 75 -8.53 10.89 13.80
CA ARG A 75 -8.70 12.17 14.52
C ARG A 75 -8.37 12.07 16.00
N SER A 76 -8.56 10.90 16.60
CA SER A 76 -8.26 10.66 18.00
C SER A 76 -6.89 10.01 18.13
N PRO A 77 -5.93 10.62 18.84
CA PRO A 77 -4.67 9.98 19.12
C PRO A 77 -4.92 8.71 19.93
N ILE A 78 -4.28 7.61 19.53
CA ILE A 78 -4.25 6.39 20.34
C ILE A 78 -3.45 6.72 21.60
N LYS A 79 -4.09 6.64 22.78
CA LYS A 79 -3.43 6.88 24.07
C LYS A 79 -2.15 6.03 24.15
N GLY A 80 -1.00 6.69 24.35
CA GLY A 80 0.31 6.04 24.45
C GLY A 80 1.10 5.92 23.14
N TYR A 81 0.49 6.12 21.97
CA TYR A 81 1.14 5.96 20.66
C TYR A 81 1.67 7.27 20.08
N TYR A 82 1.01 8.39 20.37
CA TYR A 82 1.40 9.73 19.92
C TYR A 82 1.99 10.54 21.08
N LYS A 83 3.09 10.05 21.65
CA LYS A 83 3.93 10.86 22.54
C LYS A 83 5.03 11.49 21.70
N TYR A 84 5.15 12.81 21.78
CA TYR A 84 6.32 13.51 21.28
C TYR A 84 7.46 13.27 22.28
N HIS A 85 8.58 12.76 21.80
CA HIS A 85 9.83 12.64 22.54
C HIS A 85 10.75 13.80 22.16
#